data_AF-A0A7Y6BUY5-F1
#
_entry.id   AF-A0A7Y6BUY5-F1
#
_cell.length_a   1.000
_cell.length_b   1.000
_cell.length_c   1.000
_cell.angle_alpha   90.00
_cell.angle_beta   90.00
_cell.angle_gamma   90.00
#
_symmetry.space_group_name_H-M   'P 1'
#
loop_
_entity.id
_entity.type
_entity.pdbx_description
1 polymer ?
#
loop_
_entity_poly.entity_id
_entity_poly.type
_entity_poly.pdbx_seq_one_letter_code
_entity_poly.pdbx_strand_id
1 'polypeptide(L)'
;MGKRKMLRGAAAGVLSISMALASMDAVSAQTASDVQGHWAEQQIQNWISSGNLKGYQDGTVRPNNAITRAEFIVMINRTFGFTDTTGTNFKDLSPMSWAYSDISKAVKAGYVKGYSDQTIHPGSNVSRQEAATMISTILGLDISNIDSVKQFSDASKIPAWSQGSIAAIVEKSIMKGYPDGTFGAQKQLTRAEAVVLIDSAIGNKTLAAETLTIDQPGTYGNDQETTVVNGDVIINVPGVTLNNYEIKGNLLLGAGIGSGDVIIKKVKVHGTTNVEGGGENSIHFVDSVLVNVVVNKKEGTVRLVAEGTTHAEKVVVQSSAKLEESDLNGEGFTDVELAKELPANTTVQLNGKFDDVNFFSVLVTVQLQRGSIQDVTVDAGASNNTIQLSSGTRVANLVLNAISHILGATQLTNVVVNEGAQKSTFDTKPSQVQGIQQNNIIVNTPSTVISPGSSGNSSGGSGGSGGGSTGVEGQEHRPIEVAILAAFLFYRYKFVSRAKDKNLYRLPEWTRT
;
A
#
# COMPACT_ATOMS: atom_id res chain seq x y z
N MET A 1 -56.45 -26.56 -66.64
CA MET A 1 -57.05 -25.63 -65.67
C MET A 1 -56.29 -25.80 -64.36
N GLY A 2 -55.47 -24.85 -63.93
CA GLY A 2 -54.70 -25.01 -62.70
C GLY A 2 -53.58 -23.98 -62.58
N LYS A 3 -53.77 -23.04 -61.67
CA LYS A 3 -53.03 -21.78 -61.56
C LYS A 3 -51.66 -21.96 -60.89
N ARG A 4 -50.69 -21.24 -61.45
CA ARG A 4 -49.77 -20.26 -60.81
C ARG A 4 -48.94 -20.66 -59.58
N LYS A 5 -47.67 -20.24 -59.74
CA LYS A 5 -46.77 -19.55 -58.80
C LYS A 5 -45.76 -20.40 -58.02
N MET A 6 -44.57 -20.42 -58.61
CA MET A 6 -43.25 -20.28 -57.98
C MET A 6 -43.29 -19.54 -56.63
N LEU A 7 -42.50 -19.98 -55.64
CA LEU A 7 -41.11 -19.51 -55.49
C LEU A 7 -40.33 -20.34 -54.43
N ARG A 8 -39.24 -20.92 -54.92
CA ARG A 8 -37.88 -21.06 -54.34
C ARG A 8 -37.73 -21.07 -52.81
N GLY A 9 -37.20 -22.16 -52.31
CA GLY A 9 -36.51 -22.23 -51.01
C GLY A 9 -35.41 -23.29 -51.02
N ALA A 10 -34.31 -22.93 -50.35
CA ALA A 10 -33.24 -23.78 -49.80
C ALA A 10 -32.04 -24.21 -50.69
N ALA A 11 -30.86 -23.73 -50.30
CA ALA A 11 -29.63 -24.50 -50.00
C ALA A 11 -28.58 -23.48 -49.50
N ALA A 12 -28.20 -23.38 -48.21
CA ALA A 12 -27.52 -24.31 -47.29
C ALA A 12 -25.98 -24.36 -47.46
N GLY A 13 -25.28 -23.96 -46.38
CA GLY A 13 -23.86 -24.24 -46.05
C GLY A 13 -22.87 -23.14 -46.49
N VAL A 14 -21.89 -22.67 -45.72
CA VAL A 14 -21.25 -23.07 -44.45
C VAL A 14 -20.47 -21.83 -43.96
N LEU A 15 -20.50 -21.49 -42.66
CA LEU A 15 -19.34 -20.99 -41.90
C LEU A 15 -19.72 -20.72 -40.43
N SER A 16 -19.44 -21.73 -39.62
CA SER A 16 -19.52 -21.75 -38.17
C SER A 16 -18.18 -21.25 -37.61
N ILE A 17 -18.14 -20.04 -37.01
CA ILE A 17 -17.06 -19.63 -36.10
C ILE A 17 -17.68 -18.84 -34.93
N SER A 18 -17.84 -19.56 -33.82
CA SER A 18 -17.48 -19.13 -32.46
C SER A 18 -17.86 -17.72 -32.01
N MET A 19 -19.12 -17.55 -31.57
CA MET A 19 -19.54 -16.43 -30.73
C MET A 19 -19.64 -16.95 -29.28
N ALA A 20 -18.52 -16.99 -28.57
CA ALA A 20 -18.49 -17.28 -27.14
C ALA A 20 -17.31 -16.58 -26.46
N LEU A 21 -17.65 -15.86 -25.38
CA LEU A 21 -16.79 -15.30 -24.33
C LEU A 21 -15.96 -14.05 -24.66
N ALA A 22 -16.44 -12.90 -24.20
CA ALA A 22 -15.83 -12.20 -23.06
C ALA A 22 -16.67 -10.97 -22.69
N SER A 23 -17.71 -11.15 -21.88
CA SER A 23 -18.17 -10.09 -21.00
C SER A 23 -17.08 -9.87 -19.95
N MET A 24 -16.13 -8.99 -20.25
CA MET A 24 -15.18 -8.53 -19.24
C MET A 24 -15.94 -7.58 -18.33
N ASP A 25 -16.27 -8.05 -17.12
CA ASP A 25 -16.67 -7.17 -16.04
C ASP A 25 -15.55 -6.16 -15.81
N ALA A 26 -15.79 -4.92 -16.24
CA ALA A 26 -14.97 -3.81 -15.83
C ALA A 26 -15.11 -3.70 -14.31
N VAL A 27 -14.04 -4.04 -13.57
CA VAL A 27 -13.88 -3.58 -12.18
C VAL A 27 -13.71 -2.07 -12.26
N SER A 28 -14.85 -1.38 -12.37
CA SER A 28 -14.99 0.04 -12.11
C SER A 28 -14.64 0.26 -10.64
N ALA A 29 -13.85 1.29 -10.35
CA ALA A 29 -13.76 1.81 -8.99
C ALA A 29 -15.19 2.20 -8.59
N GLN A 30 -15.82 1.36 -7.77
CA GLN A 30 -17.25 1.42 -7.51
C GLN A 30 -17.53 2.61 -6.61
N THR A 31 -17.74 3.78 -7.22
CA THR A 31 -18.27 4.96 -6.55
C THR A 31 -19.68 4.63 -6.10
N ALA A 32 -19.85 4.34 -4.81
CA ALA A 32 -21.15 4.08 -4.21
C ALA A 32 -22.01 5.36 -4.24
N SER A 33 -22.81 5.52 -5.29
CA SER A 33 -23.62 6.71 -5.54
C SER A 33 -24.64 6.99 -4.43
N ASP A 34 -25.00 5.98 -3.64
CA ASP A 34 -25.95 6.06 -2.52
C ASP A 34 -25.31 6.51 -1.19
N VAL A 35 -24.01 6.81 -1.21
CA VAL A 35 -23.25 7.31 -0.04
C VAL A 35 -23.05 8.82 -0.11
N GLN A 36 -23.23 9.45 -1.27
CA GLN A 36 -22.99 10.88 -1.44
C GLN A 36 -23.92 11.74 -0.57
N GLY A 37 -23.36 12.63 0.24
CA GLY A 37 -24.09 13.48 1.19
C GLY A 37 -24.56 12.77 2.46
N HIS A 38 -24.19 11.49 2.66
CA HIS A 38 -24.51 10.75 3.86
C HIS A 38 -23.60 11.16 5.03
N TRP A 39 -24.10 11.18 6.27
CA TRP A 39 -23.32 11.60 7.45
C TRP A 39 -22.06 10.75 7.70
N ALA A 40 -22.08 9.49 7.24
CA ALA A 40 -20.96 8.55 7.31
C ALA A 40 -20.19 8.42 5.99
N GLU A 41 -20.38 9.35 5.03
CA GLU A 41 -19.81 9.28 3.69
C GLU A 41 -18.30 9.07 3.73
N GLN A 42 -17.58 9.92 4.45
CA GLN A 42 -16.13 9.87 4.52
C GLN A 42 -15.63 8.53 5.07
N GLN A 43 -16.21 8.05 6.17
CA GLN A 43 -15.84 6.78 6.79
C GLN A 43 -16.12 5.60 5.86
N ILE A 44 -17.28 5.59 5.20
CA ILE A 44 -17.65 4.55 4.25
C ILE A 44 -16.69 4.53 3.05
N GLN A 45 -16.31 5.68 2.50
CA GLN A 45 -15.34 5.77 1.40
C GLN A 45 -13.94 5.29 1.82
N ASN A 46 -13.50 5.63 3.04
CA ASN A 46 -12.25 5.12 3.59
C ASN A 46 -12.27 3.59 3.74
N TRP A 47 -13.40 3.03 4.18
CA TRP A 47 -13.58 1.59 4.31
C TRP A 47 -13.64 0.86 2.96
N ILE A 48 -14.22 1.49 1.93
CA ILE A 48 -14.22 0.93 0.56
C ILE A 48 -12.81 0.94 -0.02
N SER A 49 -12.10 2.06 0.07
CA SER A 49 -10.74 2.21 -0.47
C SER A 49 -9.72 1.29 0.21
N SER A 50 -9.87 1.05 1.52
CA SER A 50 -9.05 0.08 2.28
C SER A 50 -9.49 -1.38 2.10
N GLY A 51 -10.54 -1.65 1.32
CA GLY A 51 -11.06 -3.00 1.09
C GLY A 51 -11.79 -3.63 2.28
N ASN A 52 -11.99 -2.88 3.36
CA ASN A 52 -12.67 -3.31 4.58
C ASN A 52 -14.20 -3.43 4.39
N LEU A 53 -14.78 -2.56 3.58
CA LEU A 53 -16.18 -2.64 3.15
C LEU A 53 -16.28 -3.04 1.69
N LYS A 54 -17.13 -4.03 1.42
CA LYS A 54 -17.57 -4.35 0.05
C LYS A 54 -19.03 -3.93 -0.10
N GLY A 55 -19.31 -3.23 -1.19
CA GLY A 55 -20.67 -2.93 -1.64
C GLY A 55 -21.39 -4.16 -2.18
N TYR A 56 -22.63 -3.99 -2.59
CA TYR A 56 -23.42 -5.00 -3.28
C TYR A 56 -23.06 -5.06 -4.77
N GLN A 57 -23.44 -6.14 -5.44
CA GLN A 57 -23.19 -6.35 -6.87
C GLN A 57 -23.81 -5.27 -7.78
N ASP A 58 -24.81 -4.56 -7.28
CA ASP A 58 -25.58 -3.54 -8.01
C ASP A 58 -24.97 -2.13 -7.95
N GLY A 59 -23.78 -1.95 -7.35
CA GLY A 59 -23.19 -0.62 -7.20
C GLY A 59 -23.30 -0.04 -5.80
N THR A 60 -24.25 -0.52 -4.98
CA THR A 60 -24.70 0.20 -3.77
C THR A 60 -23.97 -0.22 -2.49
N VAL A 61 -23.99 0.65 -1.47
CA VAL A 61 -23.55 0.30 -0.11
C VAL A 61 -24.73 0.06 0.83
N ARG A 62 -25.86 0.73 0.58
CA ARG A 62 -27.09 0.73 1.38
C ARG A 62 -26.84 1.14 2.83
N PRO A 63 -26.28 2.34 3.07
CA PRO A 63 -25.82 2.77 4.40
C PRO A 63 -26.91 2.76 5.48
N ASN A 64 -28.16 3.03 5.10
CA ASN A 64 -29.31 3.09 6.01
C ASN A 64 -30.02 1.75 6.20
N ASN A 65 -29.64 0.70 5.46
CA ASN A 65 -30.24 -0.61 5.68
C ASN A 65 -29.70 -1.22 6.96
N ALA A 66 -30.57 -1.89 7.71
CA ALA A 66 -30.15 -2.67 8.86
C ALA A 66 -29.23 -3.81 8.42
N ILE A 67 -28.18 -4.05 9.20
CA ILE A 67 -27.18 -5.09 8.92
C ILE A 67 -27.51 -6.38 9.65
N THR A 68 -27.33 -7.52 8.98
CA THR A 68 -27.48 -8.83 9.62
C THR A 68 -26.31 -9.13 10.56
N ARG A 69 -26.56 -10.00 11.53
CA ARG A 69 -25.54 -10.45 12.49
C ARG A 69 -24.36 -11.12 11.78
N ALA A 70 -24.61 -11.93 10.74
CA ALA A 70 -23.54 -12.54 9.94
C ALA A 70 -22.72 -11.50 9.17
N GLU A 71 -23.36 -10.51 8.54
CA GLU A 71 -22.62 -9.44 7.83
C GLU A 71 -21.76 -8.62 8.80
N PHE A 72 -22.27 -8.31 9.99
CA PHE A 72 -21.51 -7.60 11.02
C PHE A 72 -20.28 -8.38 11.48
N ILE A 73 -20.43 -9.70 11.70
CA ILE A 73 -19.32 -10.60 12.03
C ILE A 73 -18.27 -10.63 10.92
N VAL A 74 -18.68 -10.68 9.64
CA VAL A 74 -17.74 -10.62 8.51
C VAL A 74 -16.95 -9.33 8.50
N MET A 75 -17.59 -8.19 8.76
CA MET A 75 -16.89 -6.90 8.87
C MET A 75 -15.87 -6.94 10.00
N ILE A 76 -16.26 -7.38 11.19
CA ILE A 76 -15.36 -7.53 12.34
C ILE A 76 -14.15 -8.41 12.00
N ASN A 77 -14.36 -9.62 11.46
CA ASN A 77 -13.26 -10.53 11.15
C ASN A 77 -12.27 -9.94 10.16
N ARG A 78 -12.78 -9.29 9.11
CA ARG A 78 -11.94 -8.64 8.11
C ARG A 78 -11.11 -7.52 8.73
N THR A 79 -11.74 -6.70 9.54
CA THR A 79 -11.11 -5.52 10.14
C THR A 79 -10.11 -5.87 11.25
N PHE A 80 -10.42 -6.83 12.11
CA PHE A 80 -9.56 -7.21 13.24
C PHE A 80 -8.62 -8.39 12.92
N GLY A 81 -8.64 -8.90 11.68
CA GLY A 81 -7.70 -9.93 11.21
C GLY A 81 -7.92 -11.33 11.79
N PHE A 82 -9.13 -11.65 12.26
CA PHE A 82 -9.43 -12.98 12.77
C PHE A 82 -9.48 -13.99 11.62
N THR A 83 -8.64 -15.03 11.70
CA THR A 83 -8.46 -16.02 10.62
C THR A 83 -8.64 -17.46 11.10
N ASP A 84 -8.27 -17.75 12.34
CA ASP A 84 -8.40 -19.07 12.95
C ASP A 84 -9.86 -19.50 13.05
N THR A 85 -10.13 -20.77 12.78
CA THR A 85 -11.47 -21.36 12.85
C THR A 85 -11.55 -22.44 13.92
N THR A 86 -12.76 -22.71 14.39
CA THR A 86 -13.07 -23.89 15.20
C THR A 86 -14.33 -24.56 14.66
N GLY A 87 -14.49 -25.86 14.89
CA GLY A 87 -15.75 -26.53 14.60
C GLY A 87 -16.89 -25.92 15.41
N THR A 88 -17.97 -25.51 14.74
CA THR A 88 -19.19 -25.02 15.38
C THR A 88 -20.39 -25.83 14.92
N ASN A 89 -21.36 -26.04 15.82
CA ASN A 89 -22.56 -26.82 15.55
C ASN A 89 -23.78 -26.08 16.12
N PHE A 90 -24.25 -25.06 15.39
CA PHE A 90 -25.48 -24.34 15.70
C PHE A 90 -26.64 -24.90 14.86
N LYS A 91 -27.83 -25.02 15.45
CA LYS A 91 -29.01 -25.62 14.80
C LYS A 91 -29.46 -24.85 13.54
N ASP A 92 -29.19 -23.55 13.48
CA ASP A 92 -29.56 -22.65 12.40
C ASP A 92 -28.36 -22.23 11.53
N LEU A 93 -27.25 -22.96 11.59
CA LEU A 93 -26.05 -22.70 10.79
C LEU A 93 -25.55 -23.96 10.08
N SER A 94 -25.89 -24.10 8.80
CA SER A 94 -25.36 -25.16 7.95
C SER A 94 -23.85 -24.97 7.66
N PRO A 95 -23.03 -26.04 7.64
CA PRO A 95 -21.64 -26.00 7.15
C PRO A 95 -21.47 -25.49 5.73
N MET A 96 -22.53 -25.55 4.90
CA MET A 96 -22.54 -25.01 3.53
C MET A 96 -22.96 -23.53 3.46
N SER A 97 -23.31 -22.91 4.59
CA SER A 97 -23.68 -21.50 4.63
C SER A 97 -22.46 -20.62 4.37
N TRP A 98 -22.64 -19.53 3.62
CA TRP A 98 -21.60 -18.52 3.40
C TRP A 98 -21.08 -17.93 4.73
N ALA A 99 -21.93 -17.88 5.76
CA ALA A 99 -21.57 -17.34 7.07
C ALA A 99 -20.82 -18.34 7.97
N TYR A 100 -20.77 -19.64 7.60
CA TYR A 100 -20.23 -20.68 8.47
C TYR A 100 -18.78 -20.42 8.87
N SER A 101 -17.92 -20.08 7.90
CA SER A 101 -16.51 -19.83 8.14
C SER A 101 -16.32 -18.64 9.10
N ASP A 102 -16.97 -17.51 8.83
CA ASP A 102 -16.77 -16.30 9.64
C ASP A 102 -17.38 -16.40 11.04
N ILE A 103 -18.50 -17.11 11.20
CA ILE A 103 -19.03 -17.42 12.54
C ILE A 103 -18.08 -18.36 13.29
N SER A 104 -17.49 -19.33 12.60
CA SER A 104 -16.50 -20.23 13.21
C SER A 104 -15.26 -19.47 13.69
N LYS A 105 -14.82 -18.44 12.96
CA LYS A 105 -13.76 -17.53 13.41
C LYS A 105 -14.18 -16.71 14.62
N ALA A 106 -15.40 -16.18 14.60
CA ALA A 106 -15.93 -15.39 15.70
C ALA A 106 -16.02 -16.17 17.02
N VAL A 107 -16.43 -17.44 16.93
CA VAL A 107 -16.46 -18.35 18.07
C VAL A 107 -15.05 -18.69 18.54
N LYS A 108 -14.12 -18.97 17.61
CA LYS A 108 -12.72 -19.23 17.95
C LYS A 108 -12.05 -18.04 18.63
N ALA A 109 -12.34 -16.83 18.17
CA ALA A 109 -11.86 -15.57 18.75
C ALA A 109 -12.60 -15.21 20.06
N GLY A 110 -13.67 -15.92 20.42
CA GLY A 110 -14.35 -15.80 21.72
C GLY A 110 -15.33 -14.63 21.86
N TYR A 111 -15.48 -13.77 20.86
CA TYR A 111 -16.40 -12.62 20.90
C TYR A 111 -17.84 -12.97 20.51
N VAL A 112 -18.09 -14.22 20.09
CA VAL A 112 -19.42 -14.77 19.82
C VAL A 112 -19.55 -16.16 20.48
N LYS A 113 -20.66 -16.41 21.18
CA LYS A 113 -20.95 -17.70 21.85
C LYS A 113 -22.22 -18.41 21.36
N GLY A 114 -23.11 -17.71 20.67
CA GLY A 114 -24.46 -18.20 20.36
C GLY A 114 -25.43 -18.04 21.53
N TYR A 115 -26.66 -18.49 21.34
CA TYR A 115 -27.73 -18.43 22.34
C TYR A 115 -27.89 -19.78 23.08
N SER A 116 -28.60 -19.75 24.21
CA SER A 116 -28.79 -20.94 25.08
C SER A 116 -29.53 -22.10 24.40
N ASP A 117 -30.27 -21.84 23.33
CA ASP A 117 -31.01 -22.83 22.55
C ASP A 117 -30.18 -23.51 21.45
N GLN A 118 -28.87 -23.21 21.39
CA GLN A 118 -27.89 -23.66 20.39
C GLN A 118 -28.10 -23.05 19.00
N THR A 119 -28.59 -21.81 18.93
CA THR A 119 -28.70 -21.04 17.69
C THR A 119 -27.71 -19.87 17.64
N ILE A 120 -27.55 -19.25 16.47
CA ILE A 120 -26.72 -18.06 16.27
C ILE A 120 -27.42 -16.91 15.54
N HIS A 121 -28.57 -17.16 14.92
CA HIS A 121 -29.42 -16.21 14.19
C HIS A 121 -28.65 -15.38 13.15
N PRO A 122 -27.97 -16.02 12.17
CA PRO A 122 -27.05 -15.33 11.27
C PRO A 122 -27.75 -14.32 10.36
N GLY A 123 -29.00 -14.60 9.97
CA GLY A 123 -29.81 -13.73 9.11
C GLY A 123 -30.62 -12.67 9.85
N SER A 124 -30.65 -12.68 11.19
CA SER A 124 -31.34 -11.64 11.95
C SER A 124 -30.51 -10.37 12.01
N ASN A 125 -31.18 -9.22 12.05
CA ASN A 125 -30.51 -7.94 12.22
C ASN A 125 -29.86 -7.86 13.60
N VAL A 126 -28.68 -7.25 13.67
CA VAL A 126 -27.93 -7.10 14.92
C VAL A 126 -28.41 -5.87 15.68
N SER A 127 -28.76 -6.05 16.95
CA SER A 127 -29.13 -4.95 17.83
C SER A 127 -27.90 -4.22 18.39
N ARG A 128 -28.08 -2.95 18.78
CA ARG A 128 -27.01 -2.12 19.37
C ARG A 128 -26.38 -2.76 20.60
N GLN A 129 -27.18 -3.38 21.48
CA GLN A 129 -26.68 -4.08 22.66
C GLN A 129 -25.85 -5.34 22.34
N GLU A 130 -26.18 -6.05 21.25
CA GLU A 130 -25.41 -7.22 20.82
C GLU A 130 -24.08 -6.79 20.21
N ALA A 131 -24.09 -5.76 19.37
CA ALA A 131 -22.88 -5.19 18.80
C ALA A 131 -21.98 -4.60 19.90
N ALA A 132 -22.56 -3.92 20.89
CA ALA A 132 -21.85 -3.44 22.07
C ALA A 132 -21.10 -4.55 22.79
N THR A 133 -21.76 -5.69 22.98
CA THR A 133 -21.19 -6.85 23.67
C THR A 133 -20.09 -7.53 22.86
N MET A 134 -20.24 -7.62 21.53
CA MET A 134 -19.17 -8.15 20.67
C MET A 134 -17.94 -7.24 20.72
N ILE A 135 -18.12 -5.93 20.55
CA ILE A 135 -17.02 -4.97 20.51
C ILE A 135 -16.33 -4.84 21.87
N SER A 136 -17.06 -4.77 22.98
CA SER A 136 -16.44 -4.73 24.32
C SER A 136 -15.59 -5.97 24.58
N THR A 137 -16.05 -7.15 24.13
CA THR A 137 -15.29 -8.41 24.26
C THR A 137 -14.03 -8.40 23.39
N ILE A 138 -14.12 -7.94 22.15
CA ILE A 138 -12.96 -7.84 21.23
C ILE A 138 -11.86 -6.92 21.80
N LEU A 139 -12.28 -5.85 22.48
CA LEU A 139 -11.37 -4.87 23.07
C LEU A 139 -10.93 -5.21 24.50
N GLY A 140 -11.46 -6.29 25.10
CA GLY A 140 -11.14 -6.68 26.47
C GLY A 140 -11.51 -5.62 27.51
N LEU A 141 -12.60 -4.87 27.30
CA LEU A 141 -13.00 -3.79 28.19
C LEU A 141 -13.50 -4.34 29.54
N ASP A 142 -13.23 -3.60 30.61
CA ASP A 142 -13.85 -3.85 31.91
C ASP A 142 -15.35 -3.51 31.85
N ILE A 143 -16.18 -4.51 32.14
CA ILE A 143 -17.65 -4.41 32.12
C ILE A 143 -18.27 -4.42 33.53
N SER A 144 -17.45 -4.32 34.58
CA SER A 144 -17.92 -4.33 35.96
C SER A 144 -18.61 -3.01 36.36
N ASN A 145 -18.20 -1.89 35.78
CA ASN A 145 -18.82 -0.59 36.00
C ASN A 145 -20.01 -0.39 35.04
N ILE A 146 -21.19 -0.12 35.60
CA ILE A 146 -22.43 0.13 34.84
C ILE A 146 -22.92 1.59 34.92
N ASP A 147 -22.17 2.48 35.57
CA ASP A 147 -22.64 3.85 35.86
C ASP A 147 -22.94 4.65 34.60
N SER A 148 -22.14 4.47 33.55
CA SER A 148 -22.35 5.12 32.25
C SER A 148 -23.70 4.76 31.61
N VAL A 149 -24.39 3.69 32.02
CA VAL A 149 -25.76 3.40 31.55
C VAL A 149 -26.79 4.34 32.16
N LYS A 150 -26.57 4.82 33.39
CA LYS A 150 -27.54 5.64 34.15
C LYS A 150 -27.83 7.00 33.52
N GLN A 151 -26.97 7.45 32.61
CA GLN A 151 -27.17 8.70 31.87
C GLN A 151 -28.32 8.63 30.85
N PHE A 152 -28.75 7.43 30.45
CA PHE A 152 -29.78 7.25 29.42
C PHE A 152 -31.19 7.19 30.02
N SER A 153 -32.13 7.86 29.36
CA SER A 153 -33.53 7.92 29.79
C SER A 153 -34.25 6.56 29.68
N ASP A 154 -33.76 5.65 28.84
CA ASP A 154 -34.25 4.29 28.67
C ASP A 154 -33.41 3.24 29.42
N ALA A 155 -32.57 3.64 30.38
CA ALA A 155 -31.70 2.74 31.14
C ALA A 155 -32.45 1.55 31.76
N SER A 156 -33.69 1.76 32.23
CA SER A 156 -34.54 0.69 32.80
C SER A 156 -34.99 -0.37 31.80
N LYS A 157 -34.91 -0.09 30.49
CA LYS A 157 -35.23 -1.03 29.41
C LYS A 157 -34.00 -1.80 28.91
N ILE A 158 -32.80 -1.46 29.38
CA ILE A 158 -31.56 -2.12 28.99
C ILE A 158 -31.40 -3.42 29.78
N PRO A 159 -31.36 -4.59 29.12
CA PRO A 159 -31.22 -5.87 29.80
C PRO A 159 -29.91 -5.96 30.58
N ALA A 160 -29.97 -6.51 31.80
CA ALA A 160 -28.84 -6.62 32.72
C ALA A 160 -27.58 -7.25 32.09
N TRP A 161 -27.74 -8.27 31.25
CA TRP A 161 -26.63 -8.96 30.58
C TRP A 161 -25.80 -8.06 29.64
N SER A 162 -26.38 -6.96 29.16
CA SER A 162 -25.75 -6.02 28.23
C SER A 162 -25.29 -4.72 28.87
N GLN A 163 -25.69 -4.44 30.12
CA GLN A 163 -25.45 -3.15 30.79
C GLN A 163 -23.96 -2.84 30.91
N GLY A 164 -23.15 -3.81 31.37
CA GLY A 164 -21.69 -3.63 31.50
C GLY A 164 -21.00 -3.34 30.17
N SER A 165 -21.33 -4.10 29.12
CA SER A 165 -20.80 -3.87 27.76
C SER A 165 -21.19 -2.49 27.22
N ILE A 166 -22.45 -2.09 27.40
CA ILE A 166 -22.94 -0.78 26.96
C ILE A 166 -22.24 0.35 27.73
N ALA A 167 -22.11 0.22 29.05
CA ALA A 167 -21.41 1.20 29.88
C ALA A 167 -19.96 1.38 29.42
N ALA A 168 -19.24 0.28 29.21
CA ALA A 168 -17.84 0.29 28.80
C ALA A 168 -17.62 0.95 27.44
N ILE A 169 -18.42 0.61 26.42
CA ILE A 169 -18.26 1.23 25.10
C ILE A 169 -18.66 2.72 25.08
N VAL A 170 -19.61 3.11 25.93
CA VAL A 170 -20.04 4.51 26.06
C VAL A 170 -18.96 5.33 26.76
N GLU A 171 -18.37 4.79 27.82
CA GLU A 171 -17.25 5.42 28.53
C GLU A 171 -16.04 5.64 27.61
N LYS A 172 -15.73 4.64 26.76
CA LYS A 172 -14.69 4.76 25.73
C LYS A 172 -15.11 5.59 24.51
N SER A 173 -16.31 6.17 24.51
CA SER A 173 -16.86 6.94 23.40
C SER A 173 -16.89 6.18 22.06
N ILE A 174 -16.88 4.85 22.11
CA ILE A 174 -16.94 3.95 20.95
C ILE A 174 -18.35 3.98 20.33
N MET A 175 -19.38 4.00 21.17
CA MET A 175 -20.77 4.18 20.78
C MET A 175 -21.43 5.23 21.66
N LYS A 176 -22.25 6.09 21.05
CA LYS A 176 -22.98 7.17 21.74
C LYS A 176 -24.48 6.88 21.76
N GLY A 177 -25.19 7.47 22.72
CA GLY A 177 -26.66 7.49 22.72
C GLY A 177 -27.23 8.39 21.62
N TYR A 178 -28.54 8.32 21.44
CA TYR A 178 -29.29 9.15 20.52
C TYR A 178 -29.57 10.54 21.11
N PRO A 179 -29.83 11.56 20.26
CA PRO A 179 -30.14 12.91 20.70
C PRO A 179 -31.38 13.03 21.61
N ASP A 180 -32.27 12.04 21.58
CA ASP A 180 -33.45 11.95 22.45
C ASP A 180 -33.11 11.48 23.89
N GLY A 181 -31.83 11.31 24.21
CA GLY A 181 -31.34 10.87 25.51
C GLY A 181 -31.44 9.35 25.73
N THR A 182 -31.87 8.58 24.74
CA THR A 182 -31.93 7.11 24.81
C THR A 182 -30.64 6.46 24.31
N PHE A 183 -30.30 5.28 24.82
CA PHE A 183 -29.31 4.43 24.17
C PHE A 183 -29.92 3.60 23.04
N GLY A 184 -31.18 3.18 23.19
CA GLY A 184 -31.89 2.37 22.21
C GLY A 184 -31.31 0.96 22.08
N ALA A 185 -31.12 0.25 23.20
CA ALA A 185 -30.41 -1.04 23.25
C ALA A 185 -30.89 -2.09 22.24
N GLN A 186 -32.21 -2.17 22.00
CA GLN A 186 -32.83 -3.11 21.05
C GLN A 186 -32.96 -2.57 19.62
N LYS A 187 -32.62 -1.30 19.36
CA LYS A 187 -32.64 -0.76 17.99
C LYS A 187 -31.61 -1.51 17.15
N GLN A 188 -31.99 -1.77 15.90
CA GLN A 188 -31.15 -2.47 14.93
C GLN A 188 -30.09 -1.51 14.38
N LEU A 189 -28.86 -1.99 14.22
CA LEU A 189 -27.80 -1.21 13.59
C LEU A 189 -28.03 -1.11 12.09
N THR A 190 -27.90 0.10 11.57
CA THR A 190 -27.70 0.33 10.14
C THR A 190 -26.28 -0.07 9.74
N ARG A 191 -26.09 -0.33 8.45
CA ARG A 191 -24.77 -0.66 7.89
C ARG A 191 -23.76 0.48 8.09
N ALA A 192 -24.20 1.74 8.00
CA ALA A 192 -23.36 2.90 8.29
C ALA A 192 -22.98 3.00 9.77
N GLU A 193 -23.92 2.78 10.69
CA GLU A 193 -23.61 2.76 12.13
C GLU A 193 -22.65 1.61 12.47
N ALA A 194 -22.77 0.45 11.81
CA ALA A 194 -21.83 -0.65 12.00
C ALA A 194 -20.41 -0.31 11.55
N VAL A 195 -20.26 0.34 10.38
CA VAL A 195 -18.96 0.83 9.90
C VAL A 195 -18.35 1.80 10.92
N VAL A 196 -19.10 2.80 11.35
CA VAL A 196 -18.60 3.83 12.28
C VAL A 196 -18.30 3.24 13.66
N LEU A 197 -19.11 2.30 14.13
CA LEU A 197 -18.87 1.59 15.39
C LEU A 197 -17.55 0.81 15.35
N ILE A 198 -17.35 0.01 14.30
CA ILE A 198 -16.13 -0.79 14.19
C ILE A 198 -14.93 0.14 13.97
N ASP A 199 -15.04 1.19 13.17
CA ASP A 199 -13.98 2.18 12.94
C ASP A 199 -13.51 2.82 14.26
N SER A 200 -14.47 3.26 15.08
CA SER A 200 -14.20 3.79 16.42
C SER A 200 -13.58 2.76 17.36
N ALA A 201 -13.98 1.48 17.22
CA ALA A 201 -13.38 0.38 17.97
C ALA A 201 -11.93 0.08 17.55
N ILE A 202 -11.59 0.17 16.25
CA ILE A 202 -10.19 0.09 15.78
C ILE A 202 -9.38 1.23 16.40
N GLY A 203 -9.90 2.45 16.34
CA GLY A 203 -9.26 3.61 16.94
C GLY A 203 -8.99 3.39 18.43
N ASN A 204 -9.97 2.88 19.18
CA ASN A 204 -9.82 2.56 20.60
C ASN A 204 -8.89 1.36 20.86
N LYS A 205 -8.88 0.33 20.02
CA LYS A 205 -7.89 -0.77 20.13
C LYS A 205 -6.46 -0.24 19.95
N THR A 206 -6.29 0.73 19.05
CA THR A 206 -5.01 1.39 18.77
C THR A 206 -4.61 2.34 19.89
N LEU A 207 -5.57 2.97 20.59
CA LEU A 207 -5.31 3.82 21.77
C LEU A 207 -5.16 3.04 23.09
N ALA A 208 -5.74 1.85 23.18
CA ALA A 208 -5.51 0.90 24.27
C ALA A 208 -4.25 0.05 24.07
N ALA A 209 -3.56 0.26 22.95
CA ALA A 209 -2.36 -0.44 22.57
C ALA A 209 -1.19 0.08 23.42
N GLU A 210 -0.52 -0.79 24.17
CA GLU A 210 0.61 -0.43 25.02
C GLU A 210 1.68 0.29 24.18
N THR A 211 2.04 1.52 24.56
CA THR A 211 3.21 2.19 23.99
C THR A 211 4.44 1.78 24.80
N LEU A 212 5.24 0.87 24.26
CA LEU A 212 6.53 0.52 24.85
C LEU A 212 7.55 1.61 24.49
N THR A 213 8.00 2.37 25.48
CA THR A 213 9.09 3.34 25.30
C THR A 213 10.40 2.75 25.78
N ILE A 214 11.40 2.76 24.90
CA ILE A 214 12.78 2.37 25.17
C ILE A 214 13.62 3.65 25.19
N ASP A 215 14.03 4.04 26.39
CA ASP A 215 14.77 5.26 26.70
C ASP A 215 16.16 5.00 27.28
N GLN A 216 16.57 3.72 27.39
CA GLN A 216 17.93 3.33 27.78
C GLN A 216 18.59 2.46 26.71
N PRO A 217 19.88 2.68 26.40
CA PRO A 217 20.65 1.80 25.52
C PRO A 217 20.66 0.37 26.05
N GLY A 218 20.71 -0.62 25.15
CA GLY A 218 20.74 -2.02 25.52
C GLY A 218 20.05 -2.94 24.53
N THR A 219 20.07 -4.24 24.83
CA THR A 219 19.36 -5.26 24.06
C THR A 219 18.04 -5.61 24.72
N TYR A 220 16.96 -5.53 23.95
CA TYR A 220 15.60 -5.86 24.37
C TYR A 220 15.15 -7.08 23.58
N GLY A 221 14.64 -8.10 24.29
CA GLY A 221 14.27 -9.40 23.71
C GLY A 221 15.45 -10.35 23.52
N ASN A 222 15.19 -11.50 22.90
CA ASN A 222 16.16 -12.58 22.74
C ASN A 222 15.84 -13.47 21.52
N ASP A 223 16.77 -14.32 21.10
CA ASP A 223 16.60 -15.18 19.91
C ASP A 223 15.68 -16.40 20.13
N GLN A 224 15.19 -16.66 21.35
CA GLN A 224 14.46 -17.89 21.71
C GLN A 224 12.94 -17.70 21.71
N GLU A 225 12.46 -16.55 22.19
CA GLU A 225 11.03 -16.26 22.33
C GLU A 225 10.68 -14.92 21.68
N THR A 226 9.57 -14.90 20.93
CA THR A 226 9.07 -13.69 20.29
C THR A 226 8.26 -12.86 21.29
N THR A 227 8.70 -11.63 21.53
CA THR A 227 7.94 -10.67 22.35
C THR A 227 6.87 -10.00 21.51
N VAL A 228 5.60 -10.15 21.86
CA VAL A 228 4.49 -9.50 21.14
C VAL A 228 4.11 -8.20 21.84
N VAL A 229 4.19 -7.07 21.13
CA VAL A 229 3.69 -5.77 21.59
C VAL A 229 2.39 -5.48 20.87
N ASN A 230 1.28 -5.50 21.62
CA ASN A 230 -0.05 -5.16 21.12
C ASN A 230 -0.23 -3.64 21.08
N GLY A 231 0.69 -2.92 20.43
CA GLY A 231 0.72 -1.45 20.34
C GLY A 231 1.99 -0.92 19.70
N ASP A 232 2.33 0.32 20.02
CA ASP A 232 3.44 1.06 19.42
C ASP A 232 4.73 0.85 20.22
N VAL A 233 5.87 0.89 19.54
CA VAL A 233 7.19 0.91 20.17
C VAL A 233 7.90 2.21 19.82
N ILE A 234 8.46 2.89 20.82
CA ILE A 234 9.26 4.10 20.64
C ILE A 234 10.68 3.80 21.12
N ILE A 235 11.66 3.97 20.25
CA ILE A 235 13.08 3.95 20.58
C ILE A 235 13.59 5.38 20.43
N ASN A 236 13.98 6.02 21.53
CA ASN A 236 14.39 7.43 21.51
C ASN A 236 15.81 7.67 22.04
N VAL A 237 16.63 6.63 22.12
CA VAL A 237 18.05 6.71 22.49
C VAL A 237 18.90 5.80 21.59
N PRO A 238 20.18 6.14 21.35
CA PRO A 238 21.06 5.30 20.56
C PRO A 238 21.53 4.06 21.34
N GLY A 239 22.15 3.11 20.64
CA GLY A 239 22.73 1.90 21.23
C GLY A 239 21.68 0.84 21.61
N VAL A 240 20.51 0.89 20.97
CA VAL A 240 19.43 -0.07 21.21
C VAL A 240 19.50 -1.20 20.20
N THR A 241 19.37 -2.43 20.66
CA THR A 241 19.08 -3.59 19.82
C THR A 241 17.71 -4.14 20.21
N LEU A 242 16.73 -4.03 19.33
CA LEU A 242 15.43 -4.67 19.49
C LEU A 242 15.47 -6.03 18.79
N ASN A 243 15.34 -7.13 19.54
CA ASN A 243 15.54 -8.48 19.03
C ASN A 243 14.29 -9.35 19.21
N ASN A 244 13.79 -9.93 18.10
CA ASN A 244 12.69 -10.89 18.07
C ASN A 244 11.36 -10.34 18.63
N TYR A 245 10.95 -9.16 18.15
CA TYR A 245 9.67 -8.54 18.51
C TYR A 245 8.64 -8.68 17.38
N GLU A 246 7.38 -8.89 17.74
CA GLU A 246 6.25 -8.68 16.85
C GLU A 246 5.42 -7.48 17.33
N ILE A 247 5.53 -6.37 16.60
CA ILE A 247 4.88 -5.09 16.92
C ILE A 247 3.60 -4.99 16.10
N LYS A 248 2.44 -5.03 16.77
CA LYS A 248 1.13 -4.92 16.10
C LYS A 248 0.80 -3.49 15.67
N GLY A 249 1.41 -2.49 16.30
CA GLY A 249 1.31 -1.07 15.94
C GLY A 249 2.53 -0.55 15.17
N ASN A 250 2.87 0.71 15.42
CA ASN A 250 3.96 1.44 14.79
C ASN A 250 5.29 1.27 15.54
N LEU A 251 6.39 1.47 14.83
CA LEU A 251 7.72 1.62 15.41
C LEU A 251 8.22 3.04 15.15
N LEU A 252 8.57 3.79 16.18
CA LEU A 252 9.20 5.10 16.06
C LEU A 252 10.68 5.00 16.47
N LEU A 253 11.58 5.27 15.53
CA LEU A 253 12.99 5.53 15.78
C LEU A 253 13.15 7.04 15.92
N GLY A 254 12.95 7.55 17.13
CA GLY A 254 12.78 8.96 17.43
C GLY A 254 14.06 9.79 17.33
N ALA A 255 13.89 11.10 17.22
CA ALA A 255 14.98 12.06 17.09
C ALA A 255 16.03 12.01 18.22
N GLY A 256 15.68 11.50 19.40
CA GLY A 256 16.61 11.33 20.53
C GLY A 256 17.73 10.32 20.28
N ILE A 257 17.63 9.47 19.24
CA ILE A 257 18.76 8.65 18.74
C ILE A 257 19.90 9.54 18.23
N GLY A 258 19.60 10.77 17.78
CA GLY A 258 20.60 11.71 17.27
C GLY A 258 21.31 11.17 16.03
N SER A 259 22.63 11.08 16.08
CA SER A 259 23.49 10.45 15.06
C SER A 259 23.95 9.03 15.43
N GLY A 260 23.43 8.46 16.52
CA GLY A 260 23.79 7.13 16.98
C GLY A 260 23.09 6.01 16.21
N ASP A 261 23.24 4.79 16.71
CA ASP A 261 22.83 3.58 16.00
C ASP A 261 21.72 2.80 16.73
N VAL A 262 20.90 2.07 15.98
CA VAL A 262 19.86 1.15 16.46
C VAL A 262 19.83 -0.07 15.56
N ILE A 263 19.75 -1.26 16.16
CA ILE A 263 19.62 -2.53 15.46
C ILE A 263 18.22 -3.09 15.70
N ILE A 264 17.50 -3.35 14.61
CA ILE A 264 16.18 -3.97 14.59
C ILE A 264 16.38 -5.36 13.99
N LYS A 265 16.40 -6.38 14.85
CA LYS A 265 16.77 -7.75 14.49
C LYS A 265 15.60 -8.71 14.67
N LYS A 266 15.24 -9.47 13.63
CA LYS A 266 14.11 -10.42 13.63
C LYS A 266 12.81 -9.78 14.10
N VAL A 267 12.59 -8.50 13.77
CA VAL A 267 11.41 -7.77 14.18
C VAL A 267 10.39 -7.75 13.05
N LYS A 268 9.12 -7.95 13.40
CA LYS A 268 8.00 -7.77 12.48
C LYS A 268 7.17 -6.58 12.93
N VAL A 269 7.06 -5.57 12.06
CA VAL A 269 6.23 -4.37 12.29
C VAL A 269 5.03 -4.43 11.36
N HIS A 270 3.82 -4.47 11.94
CA HIS A 270 2.57 -4.49 11.17
C HIS A 270 2.10 -3.08 10.77
N GLY A 271 2.44 -2.06 11.56
CA GLY A 271 2.20 -0.65 11.25
C GLY A 271 3.35 0.00 10.48
N THR A 272 3.51 1.31 10.69
CA THR A 272 4.57 2.10 10.06
C THR A 272 5.80 2.20 10.95
N THR A 273 6.98 2.03 10.35
CA THR A 273 8.26 2.34 10.97
C THR A 273 8.67 3.76 10.60
N ASN A 274 8.56 4.70 11.53
CA ASN A 274 9.00 6.09 11.35
C ASN A 274 10.45 6.25 11.80
N VAL A 275 11.30 6.75 10.92
CA VAL A 275 12.73 6.97 11.18
C VAL A 275 13.02 8.47 11.21
N GLU A 276 13.17 9.01 12.41
CA GLU A 276 13.44 10.43 12.68
C GLU A 276 14.87 10.66 13.24
N GLY A 277 15.47 9.63 13.83
CA GLY A 277 16.84 9.61 14.34
C GLY A 277 17.78 8.67 13.57
N GLY A 278 19.07 8.69 13.91
CA GLY A 278 20.13 7.94 13.24
C GLY A 278 21.14 8.85 12.52
N GLY A 279 22.36 8.36 12.30
CA GLY A 279 23.44 9.03 11.57
C GLY A 279 23.80 8.36 10.24
N GLU A 280 24.97 8.69 9.70
CA GLU A 280 25.42 8.14 8.41
C GLU A 280 25.88 6.69 8.46
N ASN A 281 26.04 6.12 9.66
CA ASN A 281 26.45 4.75 9.89
C ASN A 281 25.43 3.98 10.75
N SER A 282 24.15 4.31 10.67
CA SER A 282 23.14 3.80 11.61
C SER A 282 22.03 2.95 10.98
N ILE A 283 21.10 2.56 11.83
CA ILE A 283 19.80 1.91 11.60
C ILE A 283 19.92 0.65 10.75
N HIS A 284 20.13 -0.46 11.46
CA HIS A 284 20.29 -1.78 10.87
C HIS A 284 18.99 -2.57 11.00
N PHE A 285 18.43 -3.02 9.89
CA PHE A 285 17.31 -3.96 9.83
C PHE A 285 17.83 -5.33 9.43
N VAL A 286 17.89 -6.24 10.40
CA VAL A 286 18.46 -7.59 10.23
C VAL A 286 17.35 -8.61 10.34
N ASP A 287 17.17 -9.46 9.33
CA ASP A 287 16.13 -10.51 9.29
C ASP A 287 14.71 -10.02 9.64
N SER A 288 14.37 -8.78 9.31
CA SER A 288 13.15 -8.10 9.78
C SER A 288 12.11 -7.88 8.68
N VAL A 289 10.84 -7.80 9.05
CA VAL A 289 9.71 -7.58 8.12
C VAL A 289 9.03 -6.27 8.44
N LEU A 290 9.05 -5.33 7.50
CA LEU A 290 8.53 -3.98 7.63
C LEU A 290 7.53 -3.71 6.50
N VAL A 291 6.27 -3.41 6.83
CA VAL A 291 5.28 -3.09 5.79
C VAL A 291 5.54 -1.71 5.21
N ASN A 292 5.65 -0.69 6.07
CA ASN A 292 5.93 0.68 5.65
C ASN A 292 7.10 1.25 6.46
N VAL A 293 8.05 1.88 5.79
CA VAL A 293 9.14 2.65 6.39
C VAL A 293 9.03 4.09 5.92
N VAL A 294 9.04 5.06 6.82
CA VAL A 294 9.01 6.49 6.51
C VAL A 294 10.26 7.15 7.08
N VAL A 295 11.08 7.75 6.22
CA VAL A 295 12.33 8.40 6.61
C VAL A 295 12.13 9.92 6.65
N ASN A 296 12.00 10.47 7.85
CA ASN A 296 11.75 11.89 8.10
C ASN A 296 12.66 12.44 9.20
N LYS A 297 13.97 12.39 8.95
CA LYS A 297 14.98 13.00 9.80
C LYS A 297 15.06 14.50 9.52
N LYS A 298 14.73 15.32 10.52
CA LYS A 298 14.69 16.79 10.40
C LYS A 298 16.02 17.42 9.98
N GLU A 299 17.13 16.91 10.52
CA GLU A 299 18.46 17.45 10.29
C GLU A 299 19.48 16.33 10.09
N GLY A 300 20.32 16.48 9.05
CA GLY A 300 21.36 15.52 8.69
C GLY A 300 20.86 14.35 7.83
N THR A 301 21.77 13.45 7.52
CA THR A 301 21.51 12.24 6.73
C THR A 301 21.39 11.04 7.65
N VAL A 302 20.40 10.19 7.41
CA VAL A 302 20.30 8.87 8.06
C VAL A 302 20.63 7.77 7.06
N ARG A 303 21.43 6.81 7.49
CA ARG A 303 21.60 5.56 6.77
C ARG A 303 20.64 4.51 7.32
N LEU A 304 20.05 3.74 6.41
CA LEU A 304 19.24 2.56 6.71
C LEU A 304 19.90 1.37 6.00
N VAL A 305 20.12 0.29 6.73
CA VAL A 305 20.74 -0.92 6.21
C VAL A 305 19.76 -2.08 6.26
N ALA A 306 19.50 -2.75 5.14
CA ALA A 306 18.80 -4.03 5.12
C ALA A 306 19.79 -5.18 4.99
N GLU A 307 19.71 -6.15 5.91
CA GLU A 307 20.61 -7.29 6.02
C GLU A 307 19.85 -8.61 6.19
N GLY A 308 20.50 -9.72 5.84
CA GLY A 308 19.95 -11.06 6.06
C GLY A 308 18.66 -11.28 5.27
N THR A 309 17.59 -11.75 5.91
CA THR A 309 16.28 -11.99 5.27
C THR A 309 15.34 -10.78 5.33
N THR A 310 15.86 -9.57 5.57
CA THR A 310 15.01 -8.38 5.70
C THR A 310 14.17 -8.12 4.44
N HIS A 311 12.92 -7.72 4.66
CA HIS A 311 11.98 -7.27 3.63
C HIS A 311 11.25 -6.02 4.12
N ALA A 312 11.39 -4.93 3.37
CA ALA A 312 10.66 -3.68 3.54
C ALA A 312 9.84 -3.41 2.28
N GLU A 313 8.51 -3.63 2.39
CA GLU A 313 7.61 -3.58 1.23
C GLU A 313 7.60 -2.18 0.58
N LYS A 314 7.46 -1.15 1.41
CA LYS A 314 7.45 0.25 0.97
C LYS A 314 8.34 1.15 1.85
N VAL A 315 9.16 1.98 1.21
CA VAL A 315 10.05 2.96 1.85
C VAL A 315 9.77 4.35 1.29
N VAL A 316 9.22 5.24 2.13
CA VAL A 316 8.91 6.63 1.78
C VAL A 316 10.02 7.54 2.33
N VAL A 317 10.78 8.16 1.44
CA VAL A 317 11.91 9.04 1.77
C VAL A 317 11.44 10.49 1.73
N GLN A 318 11.36 11.13 2.90
CA GLN A 318 10.95 12.53 3.08
C GLN A 318 12.12 13.45 3.50
N SER A 319 13.32 12.89 3.68
CA SER A 319 14.52 13.59 4.14
C SER A 319 15.79 12.99 3.53
N SER A 320 16.95 13.60 3.77
CA SER A 320 18.25 13.08 3.29
C SER A 320 18.51 11.68 3.84
N ALA A 321 18.71 10.70 2.96
CA ALA A 321 18.84 9.30 3.35
C ALA A 321 19.88 8.55 2.50
N LYS A 322 20.48 7.53 3.11
CA LYS A 322 21.25 6.49 2.42
C LYS A 322 20.57 5.15 2.65
N LEU A 323 20.09 4.52 1.59
CA LEU A 323 19.54 3.16 1.64
C LEU A 323 20.61 2.17 1.18
N GLU A 324 20.95 1.22 2.03
CA GLU A 324 22.03 0.27 1.80
C GLU A 324 21.56 -1.17 2.01
N GLU A 325 21.79 -2.03 1.04
CA GLU A 325 21.61 -3.47 1.16
C GLU A 325 22.99 -4.11 1.28
N SER A 326 23.19 -4.88 2.34
CA SER A 326 24.44 -5.55 2.66
C SER A 326 24.14 -6.97 3.10
N ASP A 327 24.88 -7.95 2.59
CA ASP A 327 24.74 -9.36 2.96
C ASP A 327 23.28 -9.86 2.96
N LEU A 328 22.52 -9.38 1.97
CA LEU A 328 21.09 -9.58 1.85
C LEU A 328 20.78 -10.87 1.09
N ASN A 329 19.99 -11.73 1.73
CA ASN A 329 19.36 -12.93 1.14
C ASN A 329 17.83 -12.80 1.06
N GLY A 330 17.26 -11.75 1.66
CA GLY A 330 15.85 -11.35 1.53
C GLY A 330 15.61 -10.43 0.32
N GLU A 331 14.45 -9.78 0.31
CA GLU A 331 14.05 -8.86 -0.76
C GLU A 331 14.56 -7.43 -0.54
N GLY A 332 14.96 -7.06 0.68
CA GLY A 332 15.53 -5.74 0.96
C GLY A 332 14.50 -4.63 0.89
N PHE A 333 14.85 -3.52 0.25
CA PHE A 333 13.96 -2.37 0.06
C PHE A 333 13.29 -2.45 -1.32
N THR A 334 12.02 -2.86 -1.37
CA THR A 334 11.38 -3.18 -2.68
C THR A 334 10.84 -1.95 -3.40
N ASP A 335 9.96 -1.15 -2.78
CA ASP A 335 9.35 0.05 -3.39
C ASP A 335 9.83 1.31 -2.65
N VAL A 336 10.71 2.08 -3.29
CA VAL A 336 11.28 3.32 -2.73
C VAL A 336 10.58 4.53 -3.35
N GLU A 337 9.88 5.31 -2.55
CA GLU A 337 9.22 6.55 -2.96
C GLU A 337 9.97 7.78 -2.44
N LEU A 338 10.43 8.62 -3.37
CA LEU A 338 11.02 9.93 -3.10
C LEU A 338 9.84 10.92 -3.00
N ALA A 339 9.38 11.14 -1.77
CA ALA A 339 8.10 11.77 -1.49
C ALA A 339 8.07 13.27 -1.84
N LYS A 340 6.89 13.86 -2.02
CA LYS A 340 6.75 15.31 -2.34
C LYS A 340 7.34 16.21 -1.26
N GLU A 341 7.38 15.71 -0.02
CA GLU A 341 7.91 16.38 1.16
C GLU A 341 9.45 16.42 1.18
N LEU A 342 10.12 15.62 0.33
CA LEU A 342 11.58 15.61 0.24
C LEU A 342 12.11 16.98 -0.20
N PRO A 343 12.94 17.67 0.60
CA PRO A 343 13.37 19.03 0.28
C PRO A 343 14.15 19.12 -1.04
N ALA A 344 13.95 20.20 -1.80
CA ALA A 344 14.73 20.48 -3.00
C ALA A 344 16.24 20.56 -2.68
N ASN A 345 17.07 20.15 -3.64
CA ASN A 345 18.53 20.02 -3.53
C ASN A 345 19.00 18.96 -2.52
N THR A 346 18.12 18.09 -2.05
CA THR A 346 18.48 16.93 -1.24
C THR A 346 19.14 15.85 -2.09
N THR A 347 20.10 15.15 -1.50
CA THR A 347 20.71 13.94 -2.08
C THR A 347 20.22 12.70 -1.35
N VAL A 348 19.76 11.69 -2.10
CA VAL A 348 19.45 10.35 -1.60
C VAL A 348 20.44 9.37 -2.23
N GLN A 349 21.10 8.56 -1.41
CA GLN A 349 22.09 7.59 -1.85
C GLN A 349 21.50 6.18 -1.80
N LEU A 350 21.70 5.41 -2.88
CA LEU A 350 21.20 4.05 -3.03
C LEU A 350 22.37 3.11 -3.31
N ASN A 351 22.47 2.06 -2.49
CA ASN A 351 23.53 1.05 -2.55
C ASN A 351 22.93 -0.34 -2.41
N GLY A 352 22.51 -0.97 -3.50
CA GLY A 352 21.75 -2.22 -3.44
C GLY A 352 21.04 -2.58 -4.73
N LYS A 353 20.11 -3.53 -4.66
CA LYS A 353 19.25 -3.95 -5.75
C LYS A 353 17.81 -3.60 -5.40
N PHE A 354 17.27 -2.61 -6.10
CA PHE A 354 15.93 -2.09 -5.83
C PHE A 354 14.98 -2.49 -6.96
N ASP A 355 13.73 -2.82 -6.62
CA ASP A 355 12.71 -3.14 -7.62
C ASP A 355 12.16 -1.86 -8.25
N ASP A 356 11.53 -1.02 -7.44
CA ASP A 356 10.89 0.21 -7.90
C ASP A 356 11.47 1.43 -7.17
N VAL A 357 11.85 2.47 -7.93
CA VAL A 357 12.23 3.79 -7.39
C VAL A 357 11.38 4.87 -8.05
N ASN A 358 10.49 5.47 -7.26
CA ASN A 358 9.45 6.39 -7.72
C ASN A 358 9.73 7.81 -7.24
N PHE A 359 9.79 8.77 -8.16
CA PHE A 359 10.03 10.17 -7.87
C PHE A 359 8.73 10.95 -7.87
N PHE A 360 8.39 11.53 -6.72
CA PHE A 360 7.33 12.53 -6.57
C PHE A 360 7.88 13.91 -6.19
N SER A 361 9.13 13.98 -5.73
CA SER A 361 9.85 15.21 -5.38
C SER A 361 10.40 15.97 -6.59
N VAL A 362 10.73 17.25 -6.40
CA VAL A 362 11.36 18.11 -7.43
C VAL A 362 12.78 18.51 -7.01
N LEU A 363 13.67 18.73 -7.99
CA LEU A 363 15.04 19.21 -7.77
C LEU A 363 15.88 18.36 -6.80
N VAL A 364 15.66 17.05 -6.75
CA VAL A 364 16.46 16.14 -5.90
C VAL A 364 17.51 15.40 -6.72
N THR A 365 18.56 14.95 -6.05
CA THR A 365 19.59 14.07 -6.64
C THR A 365 19.49 12.68 -6.03
N VAL A 366 19.34 11.66 -6.87
CA VAL A 366 19.49 10.26 -6.46
C VAL A 366 20.81 9.72 -7.00
N GLN A 367 21.63 9.16 -6.11
CA GLN A 367 22.92 8.57 -6.44
C GLN A 367 22.86 7.06 -6.26
N LEU A 368 22.86 6.31 -7.36
CA LEU A 368 23.07 4.87 -7.33
C LEU A 368 24.60 4.63 -7.38
N GLN A 369 25.21 4.31 -6.23
CA GLN A 369 26.68 4.15 -6.18
C GLN A 369 27.11 2.72 -6.50
N ARG A 370 26.27 1.73 -6.17
CA ARG A 370 26.45 0.32 -6.53
C ARG A 370 25.12 -0.40 -6.68
N GLY A 371 25.11 -1.46 -7.50
CA GLY A 371 23.96 -2.33 -7.69
C GLY A 371 23.05 -1.91 -8.85
N SER A 372 21.74 -2.15 -8.72
CA SER A 372 20.79 -1.99 -9.84
C SER A 372 19.42 -1.54 -9.39
N ILE A 373 18.69 -0.88 -10.28
CA ILE A 373 17.26 -0.59 -10.13
C ILE A 373 16.50 -1.24 -11.30
N GLN A 374 15.44 -1.99 -11.01
CA GLN A 374 14.65 -2.63 -12.05
C GLN A 374 13.76 -1.60 -12.77
N ASP A 375 13.00 -0.81 -12.03
CA ASP A 375 12.10 0.21 -12.58
C ASP A 375 12.30 1.55 -11.87
N VAL A 376 12.56 2.59 -12.65
CA VAL A 376 12.56 3.98 -12.18
C VAL A 376 11.41 4.72 -12.85
N THR A 377 10.56 5.36 -12.06
CA THR A 377 9.49 6.23 -12.57
C THR A 377 9.63 7.63 -12.03
N VAL A 378 9.66 8.61 -12.92
CA VAL A 378 9.57 10.03 -12.56
C VAL A 378 8.15 10.51 -12.84
N ASP A 379 7.43 10.90 -11.79
CA ASP A 379 6.06 11.41 -11.90
C ASP A 379 5.98 12.73 -12.68
N ALA A 380 4.81 13.04 -13.24
CA ALA A 380 4.62 14.26 -14.04
C ALA A 380 4.87 15.55 -13.23
N GLY A 381 4.67 15.52 -11.90
CA GLY A 381 4.99 16.64 -11.00
C GLY A 381 6.45 16.74 -10.59
N ALA A 382 7.28 15.73 -10.87
CA ALA A 382 8.62 15.54 -10.30
C ALA A 382 9.74 16.04 -11.24
N SER A 383 9.71 17.33 -11.58
CA SER A 383 10.64 17.92 -12.56
C SER A 383 12.04 18.26 -12.01
N ASN A 384 13.01 18.30 -12.93
CA ASN A 384 14.40 18.71 -12.74
C ASN A 384 15.17 17.87 -11.72
N ASN A 385 14.84 16.58 -11.63
CA ASN A 385 15.58 15.64 -10.80
C ASN A 385 16.84 15.17 -11.49
N THR A 386 17.87 14.85 -10.70
CA THR A 386 19.13 14.28 -11.19
C THR A 386 19.25 12.82 -10.75
N ILE A 387 19.52 11.92 -11.68
CA ILE A 387 19.80 10.50 -11.44
C ILE A 387 21.26 10.27 -11.80
N GLN A 388 22.11 10.07 -10.79
CA GLN A 388 23.54 9.85 -10.95
C GLN A 388 23.85 8.36 -10.82
N LEU A 389 24.41 7.78 -11.88
CA LEU A 389 24.72 6.36 -11.98
C LEU A 389 26.23 6.14 -11.96
N SER A 390 26.73 5.51 -10.89
CA SER A 390 28.16 5.18 -10.79
C SER A 390 28.55 4.03 -11.74
N SER A 391 29.85 3.88 -12.00
CA SER A 391 30.36 2.80 -12.86
C SER A 391 29.88 1.42 -12.39
N GLY A 392 29.44 0.58 -13.33
CA GLY A 392 28.96 -0.78 -13.06
C GLY A 392 27.52 -0.87 -12.54
N THR A 393 26.82 0.26 -12.35
CA THR A 393 25.40 0.26 -11.99
C THR A 393 24.50 0.07 -13.21
N ARG A 394 23.26 -0.36 -12.98
CA ARG A 394 22.27 -0.62 -14.03
C ARG A 394 20.89 -0.10 -13.65
N VAL A 395 20.21 0.52 -14.62
CA VAL A 395 18.76 0.76 -14.57
C VAL A 395 18.12 0.03 -15.74
N ALA A 396 17.21 -0.91 -15.47
CA ALA A 396 16.62 -1.72 -16.53
C ALA A 396 15.54 -0.95 -17.29
N ASN A 397 14.58 -0.37 -16.57
CA ASN A 397 13.51 0.44 -17.14
C ASN A 397 13.48 1.82 -16.49
N LEU A 398 13.38 2.87 -17.30
CA LEU A 398 13.29 4.25 -16.86
C LEU A 398 12.11 4.92 -17.57
N VAL A 399 11.11 5.34 -16.81
CA VAL A 399 9.93 6.05 -17.31
C VAL A 399 9.99 7.50 -16.84
N LEU A 400 10.06 8.44 -17.78
CA LEU A 400 10.15 9.87 -17.51
C LEU A 400 8.85 10.56 -17.91
N ASN A 401 8.13 11.10 -16.92
CA ASN A 401 6.98 11.99 -17.16
C ASN A 401 7.31 13.47 -16.92
N ALA A 402 8.48 13.78 -16.37
CA ALA A 402 8.99 15.14 -16.16
C ALA A 402 10.49 15.23 -16.51
N ILE A 403 10.97 16.45 -16.77
CA ILE A 403 12.38 16.73 -17.12
C ILE A 403 13.31 16.12 -16.08
N SER A 404 14.29 15.33 -16.52
CA SER A 404 15.29 14.69 -15.65
C SER A 404 16.69 14.75 -16.25
N HIS A 405 17.70 14.72 -15.39
CA HIS A 405 19.12 14.74 -15.76
C HIS A 405 19.77 13.42 -15.36
N ILE A 406 20.12 12.59 -16.34
CA ILE A 406 20.74 11.29 -16.13
C ILE A 406 22.24 11.43 -16.36
N LEU A 407 23.00 11.31 -15.28
CA LEU A 407 24.45 11.47 -15.28
C LEU A 407 25.14 10.12 -15.05
N GLY A 408 26.29 9.91 -15.67
CA GLY A 408 27.09 8.70 -15.47
C GLY A 408 26.72 7.48 -16.32
N ALA A 409 26.95 6.28 -15.78
CA ALA A 409 27.41 5.04 -16.43
C ALA A 409 26.55 4.37 -17.53
N THR A 410 27.11 3.25 -18.02
CA THR A 410 27.12 2.72 -19.39
C THR A 410 25.98 1.76 -19.79
N GLN A 411 24.95 1.56 -18.96
CA GLN A 411 23.89 0.56 -19.24
C GLN A 411 22.48 1.04 -18.86
N LEU A 412 21.89 1.86 -19.73
CA LEU A 412 20.45 2.15 -19.76
C LEU A 412 19.81 1.29 -20.84
N THR A 413 18.89 0.40 -20.45
CA THR A 413 18.25 -0.53 -21.41
C THR A 413 17.03 0.10 -22.04
N ASN A 414 15.94 0.28 -21.27
CA ASN A 414 14.66 0.75 -21.78
C ASN A 414 14.30 2.10 -21.18
N VAL A 415 14.26 3.15 -22.00
CA VAL A 415 13.84 4.48 -21.58
C VAL A 415 12.55 4.87 -22.28
N VAL A 416 11.52 5.28 -21.53
CA VAL A 416 10.27 5.83 -22.04
C VAL A 416 10.21 7.31 -21.68
N VAL A 417 10.07 8.17 -22.70
CA VAL A 417 10.03 9.63 -22.53
C VAL A 417 8.64 10.15 -22.94
N ASN A 418 7.87 10.60 -21.96
CA ASN A 418 6.52 11.13 -22.13
C ASN A 418 6.51 12.66 -22.24
N GLU A 419 5.34 13.27 -22.41
CA GLU A 419 5.16 14.69 -22.76
C GLU A 419 5.94 15.65 -21.87
N GLY A 420 5.82 15.54 -20.55
CA GLY A 420 6.48 16.44 -19.60
C GLY A 420 7.99 16.24 -19.48
N ALA A 421 8.56 15.19 -20.09
CA ALA A 421 9.98 14.86 -20.00
C ALA A 421 10.81 15.30 -21.21
N GLN A 422 10.22 16.08 -22.12
CA GLN A 422 10.94 16.75 -23.20
C GLN A 422 12.18 17.50 -22.68
N LYS A 423 13.32 17.39 -23.37
CA LYS A 423 14.63 17.97 -22.98
C LYS A 423 15.32 17.30 -21.78
N SER A 424 14.88 16.12 -21.35
CA SER A 424 15.68 15.32 -20.42
C SER A 424 17.07 15.06 -21.00
N THR A 425 18.10 15.14 -20.15
CA THR A 425 19.51 15.05 -20.57
C THR A 425 20.12 13.72 -20.17
N PHE A 426 21.01 13.19 -21.00
CA PHE A 426 21.71 11.93 -20.77
C PHE A 426 23.20 12.09 -21.09
N ASP A 427 24.10 11.67 -20.20
CA ASP A 427 25.53 11.60 -20.51
C ASP A 427 25.85 10.44 -21.47
N THR A 428 25.12 9.33 -21.37
CA THR A 428 25.24 8.18 -22.26
C THR A 428 23.91 7.92 -22.97
N LYS A 429 23.93 7.78 -24.30
CA LYS A 429 22.72 7.47 -25.08
C LYS A 429 22.13 6.11 -24.63
N PRO A 430 20.82 6.03 -24.30
CA PRO A 430 20.20 4.76 -23.94
C PRO A 430 20.13 3.77 -25.10
N SER A 431 20.08 2.47 -24.78
CA SER A 431 20.03 1.39 -25.78
C SER A 431 18.72 1.39 -26.57
N GLN A 432 17.59 1.61 -25.87
CA GLN A 432 16.28 1.77 -26.46
C GLN A 432 15.59 2.99 -25.84
N VAL A 433 15.08 3.87 -26.70
CA VAL A 433 14.27 5.03 -26.30
C VAL A 433 12.92 4.91 -26.99
N GLN A 434 11.85 5.05 -26.22
CA GLN A 434 10.46 4.97 -26.65
C GLN A 434 9.67 6.17 -26.08
N GLY A 435 8.39 6.27 -26.45
CA GLY A 435 7.49 7.31 -25.98
C GLY A 435 7.37 8.49 -26.95
N ILE A 436 6.39 9.35 -26.68
CA ILE A 436 6.02 10.43 -27.60
C ILE A 436 7.13 11.50 -27.77
N GLN A 437 8.06 11.58 -26.80
CA GLN A 437 9.19 12.53 -26.81
C GLN A 437 10.54 11.84 -27.10
N GLN A 438 10.56 10.63 -27.67
CA GLN A 438 11.81 9.86 -27.92
C GLN A 438 12.88 10.61 -28.72
N ASN A 439 12.48 11.54 -29.60
CA ASN A 439 13.39 12.32 -30.44
C ASN A 439 13.80 13.67 -29.81
N ASN A 440 13.29 14.00 -28.62
CA ASN A 440 13.46 15.30 -27.97
C ASN A 440 14.29 15.22 -26.68
N ILE A 441 15.14 14.20 -26.57
CA ILE A 441 16.15 14.07 -25.52
C ILE A 441 17.45 14.77 -25.92
N ILE A 442 18.25 15.17 -24.94
CA ILE A 442 19.58 15.75 -25.16
C ILE A 442 20.62 14.73 -24.71
N VAL A 443 21.51 14.31 -25.60
CA VAL A 443 22.66 13.49 -25.23
C VAL A 443 23.88 14.41 -25.15
N ASN A 444 24.44 14.55 -23.96
CA ASN A 444 25.64 15.34 -23.74
C ASN A 444 26.81 14.65 -24.46
N THR A 445 27.51 15.37 -25.33
CA THR A 445 28.80 14.89 -25.84
C THR A 445 29.82 15.00 -24.72
N PRO A 446 30.55 13.92 -24.36
CA PRO A 446 31.63 14.03 -23.39
C PRO A 446 32.64 15.06 -23.91
N SER A 447 32.83 16.14 -23.16
CA SER A 447 33.88 17.12 -23.44
C SER A 447 35.22 16.39 -23.38
N THR A 448 35.88 16.24 -24.52
CA THR A 448 37.28 15.82 -24.56
C THR A 448 38.08 16.81 -23.74
N VAL A 449 38.67 16.33 -22.64
CA VAL A 449 39.61 17.11 -21.84
C VAL A 449 40.83 17.36 -22.72
N ILE A 450 40.88 18.53 -23.35
CA ILE A 450 42.07 18.98 -24.05
C ILE A 450 43.11 19.27 -22.96
N SER A 451 44.13 18.42 -22.86
CA SER A 451 45.32 18.71 -22.07
C SER A 451 45.99 20.00 -22.57
N PRO A 452 46.41 20.92 -21.69
CA PRO A 452 47.03 22.17 -22.14
C PRO A 452 48.42 21.93 -22.74
N GLY A 453 48.54 22.17 -24.05
CA GLY A 453 49.66 22.87 -24.69
C GLY A 453 51.06 22.24 -24.69
N SER A 454 51.44 21.64 -25.83
CA SER A 454 52.79 21.79 -26.38
C SER A 454 52.70 22.71 -27.61
N SER A 455 53.41 23.83 -27.53
CA SER A 455 53.54 24.85 -28.57
C SER A 455 54.09 24.30 -29.89
N GLY A 456 53.40 24.55 -31.00
CA GLY A 456 53.85 24.27 -32.35
C GLY A 456 53.26 25.26 -33.34
N ASN A 457 54.10 26.20 -33.78
CA ASN A 457 53.83 27.30 -34.68
C ASN A 457 53.69 26.83 -36.13
N SER A 458 52.60 27.16 -36.85
CA SER A 458 52.66 27.38 -38.32
C SER A 458 51.37 27.99 -38.91
N SER A 459 51.54 29.20 -39.43
CA SER A 459 50.91 29.86 -40.59
C SER A 459 49.93 29.10 -41.51
N GLY A 460 48.87 29.81 -41.93
CA GLY A 460 48.47 29.86 -43.36
C GLY A 460 46.97 29.85 -43.70
N GLY A 461 46.50 30.92 -44.38
CA GLY A 461 45.38 30.93 -45.35
C GLY A 461 43.94 30.93 -44.77
N SER A 462 43.19 32.03 -44.76
CA SER A 462 42.47 32.68 -45.88
C SER A 462 41.50 31.78 -46.66
N GLY A 463 40.20 32.11 -46.59
CA GLY A 463 39.27 31.89 -47.70
C GLY A 463 37.86 31.40 -47.33
N GLY A 464 36.85 32.19 -47.68
CA GLY A 464 35.67 31.62 -48.35
C GLY A 464 34.35 31.60 -47.60
N SER A 465 33.58 32.66 -47.80
CA SER A 465 32.13 32.77 -47.58
C SER A 465 31.32 31.83 -48.50
N GLY A 466 30.14 31.38 -48.07
CA GLY A 466 29.20 30.64 -48.92
C GLY A 466 27.93 30.20 -48.20
N GLY A 467 26.91 31.06 -48.22
CA GLY A 467 25.56 30.74 -47.75
C GLY A 467 24.79 29.82 -48.69
N GLY A 468 23.78 29.15 -48.15
CA GLY A 468 22.84 28.32 -48.90
C GLY A 468 21.57 28.11 -48.07
N SER A 469 20.54 28.89 -48.39
CA SER A 469 19.18 28.82 -47.88
C SER A 469 18.32 27.90 -48.76
N THR A 470 17.18 27.49 -48.20
CA THR A 470 15.93 26.98 -48.81
C THR A 470 15.68 25.48 -48.83
N GLY A 471 14.45 25.11 -48.42
CA GLY A 471 13.87 23.78 -48.58
C GLY A 471 12.81 23.42 -47.53
N VAL A 472 11.74 24.22 -47.43
CA VAL A 472 10.50 23.83 -46.73
C VAL A 472 9.59 23.14 -47.74
N GLU A 473 9.14 21.91 -47.46
CA GLU A 473 7.88 21.39 -48.02
C GLU A 473 7.39 20.13 -47.29
N GLY A 474 6.07 20.05 -47.10
CA GLY A 474 5.33 18.78 -47.07
C GLY A 474 4.90 18.23 -45.70
N GLN A 475 3.86 18.84 -45.10
CA GLN A 475 3.01 18.13 -44.15
C GLN A 475 2.06 17.18 -44.89
N GLU A 476 2.02 15.91 -44.48
CA GLU A 476 0.85 15.05 -44.68
C GLU A 476 0.39 14.47 -43.33
N HIS A 477 -0.81 14.88 -42.94
CA HIS A 477 -1.57 14.34 -41.82
C HIS A 477 -1.98 12.88 -42.10
N ARG A 478 -1.77 11.99 -41.12
CA ARG A 478 -2.49 10.70 -41.04
C ARG A 478 -3.10 10.54 -39.64
N PRO A 479 -4.28 9.92 -39.52
CA PRO A 479 -5.14 10.10 -38.37
C PRO A 479 -4.71 9.30 -37.15
N ILE A 480 -4.93 9.96 -36.02
CA ILE A 480 -4.79 9.58 -34.61
C ILE A 480 -5.74 8.41 -34.32
N GLU A 481 -5.23 7.27 -33.84
CA GLU A 481 -5.94 6.32 -32.95
C GLU A 481 -5.14 5.03 -32.62
N VAL A 482 -3.87 5.09 -32.17
CA VAL A 482 -3.20 3.90 -31.57
C VAL A 482 -2.29 4.21 -30.37
N ALA A 483 -1.89 5.46 -30.10
CA ALA A 483 -0.88 5.75 -29.10
C ALA A 483 -1.37 5.83 -27.63
N ILE A 484 -2.68 5.85 -27.36
CA ILE A 484 -3.23 5.97 -26.00
C ILE A 484 -3.43 4.60 -25.32
N LEU A 485 -3.49 3.50 -26.09
CA LEU A 485 -3.70 2.16 -25.51
C LEU A 485 -2.42 1.55 -24.89
N ALA A 486 -1.23 1.94 -25.34
CA ALA A 486 0.03 1.34 -24.87
C ALA A 486 0.41 1.80 -23.44
N ALA A 487 0.09 3.03 -23.06
CA ALA A 487 0.36 3.56 -21.71
C ALA A 487 -0.58 2.96 -20.64
N PHE A 488 -1.85 2.70 -21.00
CA PHE A 488 -2.82 2.07 -20.08
C PHE A 488 -2.60 0.56 -19.90
N LEU A 489 -2.06 -0.13 -20.91
CA LEU A 489 -1.78 -1.57 -20.83
C LEU A 489 -0.58 -1.90 -19.93
N PHE A 490 0.42 -1.02 -19.81
CA PHE A 490 1.58 -1.26 -18.95
C PHE A 490 1.23 -1.13 -17.45
N TYR A 491 0.40 -0.15 -17.09
CA TYR A 491 -0.07 0.06 -15.70
C TYR A 491 -0.99 -1.07 -15.22
N ARG A 492 -1.81 -1.66 -16.12
CA ARG A 492 -2.72 -2.77 -15.78
C ARG A 492 -2.04 -4.14 -15.70
N TYR A 493 -0.93 -4.35 -16.42
CA TYR A 493 -0.24 -5.65 -16.43
C TYR A 493 0.55 -5.91 -15.13
N LYS A 494 1.20 -4.89 -14.54
CA LYS A 494 1.93 -5.03 -13.26
C LYS A 494 1.00 -5.36 -12.08
N PHE A 495 -0.21 -4.79 -12.02
CA PHE A 495 -1.15 -5.04 -10.92
C PHE A 495 -1.78 -6.45 -10.97
N VAL A 496 -1.92 -7.04 -12.16
CA VAL A 496 -2.50 -8.39 -12.34
C VAL A 496 -1.44 -9.51 -12.25
N SER A 497 -0.17 -9.22 -12.59
CA SER A 497 0.93 -10.19 -12.50
C SER A 497 1.29 -10.59 -11.07
N ARG A 498 1.27 -9.64 -10.11
CA ARG A 498 1.58 -9.92 -8.69
C ARG A 498 0.51 -10.74 -7.95
N ALA A 499 -0.68 -10.93 -8.53
CA ALA A 499 -1.73 -11.77 -7.94
C ALA A 499 -1.61 -13.26 -8.32
N LYS A 500 -0.75 -13.65 -9.27
CA LYS A 500 -0.69 -15.02 -9.79
C LYS A 500 0.49 -15.88 -9.34
N ASP A 501 1.51 -15.32 -8.68
CA ASP A 501 2.68 -16.08 -8.22
C ASP A 501 2.70 -16.43 -6.72
N LYS A 502 1.55 -16.34 -6.02
CA LYS A 502 1.41 -16.82 -4.63
C LYS A 502 1.00 -18.30 -4.52
N ASN A 503 1.64 -19.18 -5.27
CA ASN A 503 1.42 -20.63 -5.15
C ASN A 503 2.74 -21.42 -5.16
N LEU A 504 3.60 -21.16 -4.18
CA LEU A 504 4.78 -21.99 -3.89
C LEU A 504 4.96 -22.17 -2.37
N TYR A 505 4.04 -22.93 -1.77
CA TYR A 505 4.31 -23.66 -0.52
C TYR A 505 3.75 -25.08 -0.67
N ARG A 506 4.56 -25.97 -1.26
CA ARG A 506 4.39 -27.43 -1.13
C ARG A 506 4.97 -27.83 0.22
N LEU A 507 4.11 -28.24 1.15
CA LEU A 507 4.54 -28.88 2.41
C LEU A 507 5.07 -30.30 2.12
N PRO A 508 6.09 -30.79 2.84
CA PRO A 508 6.58 -32.17 2.70
C PRO A 508 5.60 -33.17 3.31
N GLU A 509 5.35 -34.27 2.60
CA GLU A 509 4.67 -35.45 3.12
C GLU A 509 5.49 -36.09 4.24
N TRP A 510 4.92 -36.17 5.44
CA TRP A 510 5.47 -37.01 6.51
C TRP A 510 4.98 -38.44 6.31
N THR A 511 5.90 -39.32 5.94
CA THR A 511 5.70 -40.77 5.94
C THR A 511 5.54 -41.29 7.37
N ARG A 512 4.51 -42.11 7.56
CA ARG A 512 4.28 -42.95 8.74
C ARG A 512 5.45 -43.90 9.00
N THR A 513 5.89 -43.94 10.25
CA THR A 513 6.26 -45.16 11.00
C THR A 513 5.92 -44.94 12.45
#